data_AF-A0A9E5UNB9-F1
#
_entry.id   AF-A0A9E5UNB9-F1
#
_cell.length_a   1.000
_cell.length_b   1.000
_cell.length_c   1.000
_cell.angle_alpha   90.00
_cell.angle_beta   90.00
_cell.angle_gamma   90.00
#
_symmetry.space_group_name_H-M   'P 1'
#
loop_
_entity.id
_entity.type
_entity.pdbx_description
1 polymer ?
#
loop_
_entity_poly.entity_id
_entity_poly.type
_entity_poly.pdbx_seq_one_letter_code
_entity_poly.pdbx_strand_id
1 'polypeptide(L)'
;MALFSTLLTHFRFALLIFGLLLEIQSSLLAQSPVSFFKSQVTGTSLSKPSSLQFGPDGRLYVSQVNGLIRAFTLARTGPGQYAVTATETIDLVQKIPNYNDDGTFNPNVKTRQVLGILVKGTPTAPVLYVSSNDPRTGGGNGDLNLDTNSGIISKLFKNANGNWEK
;
A
#
# COMPACT_ATOMS: atom_id res chain seq x y z
N MET A 1 -28.10 28.67 65.77
CA MET A 1 -28.65 27.94 64.60
C MET A 1 -28.27 28.57 63.26
N ALA A 2 -28.33 29.91 63.11
CA ALA A 2 -28.00 30.59 61.84
C ALA A 2 -26.54 30.42 61.35
N LEU A 3 -25.56 30.48 62.26
CA LEU A 3 -24.12 30.31 61.95
C LEU A 3 -23.75 28.91 61.42
N PHE A 4 -24.48 27.87 61.84
CA PHE A 4 -24.24 26.50 61.39
C PHE A 4 -24.85 26.24 60.01
N SER A 5 -25.99 26.87 59.73
CA SER A 5 -26.64 26.82 58.42
C SER A 5 -25.83 27.53 57.34
N THR A 6 -25.24 28.68 57.65
CA THR A 6 -24.37 29.39 56.70
C THR A 6 -23.08 28.61 56.44
N LEU A 7 -22.42 28.06 57.46
CA LEU A 7 -21.21 27.27 57.25
C LEU A 7 -21.45 26.04 56.35
N LEU A 8 -22.60 25.37 56.52
CA LEU A 8 -22.96 24.19 55.73
C LEU A 8 -23.31 24.53 54.27
N THR A 9 -23.93 25.69 53.99
CA THR A 9 -24.15 26.14 52.60
C THR A 9 -22.85 26.50 51.90
N HIS A 10 -21.91 27.16 52.58
CA HIS A 10 -20.58 27.45 52.00
C HIS A 10 -19.78 26.17 51.74
N PHE A 11 -19.84 25.18 52.63
CA PHE A 11 -19.17 23.89 52.45
C PHE A 11 -19.75 23.10 51.26
N ARG A 12 -21.08 23.12 51.08
CA ARG A 12 -21.75 22.50 49.92
C ARG A 12 -21.41 23.21 48.61
N PHE A 13 -21.32 24.54 48.62
CA PHE A 13 -20.89 25.32 47.45
C PHE A 13 -19.43 25.03 47.08
N ALA A 14 -18.54 24.92 48.07
CA ALA A 14 -17.15 24.58 47.86
C ALA A 14 -16.96 23.16 47.27
N LEU A 15 -17.76 22.18 47.71
CA LEU A 15 -17.71 20.81 47.19
C LEU A 15 -18.23 20.74 45.73
N LEU A 16 -19.25 21.52 45.39
CA LEU A 16 -19.78 21.64 44.02
C LEU A 16 -18.76 22.29 43.07
N ILE A 17 -18.09 23.36 43.52
CA ILE A 17 -17.03 24.02 42.74
C ILE A 17 -15.82 23.09 42.56
N PHE A 18 -15.44 22.34 43.61
CA PHE A 18 -14.33 21.38 43.54
C PHE A 18 -14.64 20.20 42.61
N GLY A 19 -15.87 19.68 42.63
CA GLY A 19 -16.33 18.66 41.69
C GLY A 19 -16.36 19.15 40.24
N LEU A 20 -16.86 20.38 40.01
CA LEU A 20 -16.89 21.01 38.70
C LEU A 20 -15.47 21.29 38.17
N LEU A 21 -14.51 21.62 39.04
CA LEU A 21 -13.10 21.78 38.68
C LEU A 21 -12.42 20.45 38.32
N LEU A 22 -12.82 19.34 38.93
CA LEU A 22 -12.31 17.99 38.63
C LEU A 22 -12.78 17.48 37.25
N GLU A 23 -14.02 17.79 36.86
CA GLU A 23 -14.57 17.39 35.55
C GLU A 23 -13.91 18.14 34.38
N ILE A 24 -13.50 19.41 34.57
CA ILE A 24 -12.82 20.20 33.53
C ILE A 24 -11.39 19.68 33.25
N GLN A 25 -10.78 18.91 34.16
CA GLN A 25 -9.45 18.32 33.92
C GLN A 25 -9.48 17.08 33.00
N SER A 26 -10.65 16.50 32.74
CA SER A 26 -10.77 15.19 32.08
C SER A 26 -10.78 15.24 30.55
N SER A 27 -10.78 16.41 29.92
CA SER A 27 -10.91 16.54 28.45
C SER A 27 -9.79 17.33 27.77
N LEU A 28 -8.53 17.10 28.18
CA LEU A 28 -7.37 17.40 27.33
C LEU A 28 -6.92 16.11 26.63
N LEU A 29 -7.73 15.61 25.69
CA LEU A 29 -7.16 14.72 24.67
C LEU A 29 -6.34 15.61 23.74
N ALA A 30 -5.11 15.89 24.14
CA ALA A 30 -4.10 16.43 23.24
C ALA A 30 -4.09 15.54 22.00
N GLN A 31 -4.48 16.10 20.86
CA GLN A 31 -4.35 15.40 19.59
C GLN A 31 -2.86 15.13 19.42
N SER A 32 -2.46 13.86 19.52
CA SER A 32 -1.05 13.48 19.33
C SER A 32 -0.58 14.12 18.03
N PRO A 33 0.52 14.90 18.03
CA PRO A 33 0.99 15.56 16.83
C PRO A 33 1.17 14.50 15.74
N VAL A 34 0.53 14.72 14.58
CA VAL A 34 0.70 13.87 13.41
C VAL A 34 2.16 13.93 13.03
N SER A 35 2.87 12.82 13.22
CA SER A 35 4.30 12.71 12.94
C SER A 35 4.50 11.76 11.77
N PHE A 36 5.26 12.23 10.78
CA PHE A 36 5.66 11.44 9.65
C PHE A 36 7.09 10.95 9.89
N PHE A 37 7.27 9.64 9.86
CA PHE A 37 8.59 9.02 9.93
C PHE A 37 8.86 8.28 8.63
N LYS A 38 10.06 8.47 8.10
CA LYS A 38 10.57 7.65 7.00
C LYS A 38 11.32 6.47 7.60
N SER A 39 10.95 5.27 7.19
CA SER A 39 11.66 4.04 7.51
C SER A 39 11.85 3.21 6.24
N GLN A 40 12.83 2.33 6.27
CA GLN A 40 13.01 1.32 5.24
C GLN A 40 12.35 0.02 5.69
N VAL A 41 11.54 -0.59 4.82
CA VAL A 41 11.04 -1.94 5.06
C VAL A 41 12.20 -2.92 4.87
N THR A 42 12.60 -3.60 5.95
CA THR A 42 13.73 -4.53 5.92
C THR A 42 13.35 -5.83 5.22
N GLY A 43 14.34 -6.51 4.61
CA GLY A 43 14.10 -7.77 3.88
C GLY A 43 13.45 -7.60 2.49
N THR A 44 13.32 -6.37 1.99
CA THR A 44 12.88 -6.13 0.61
C THR A 44 14.03 -6.34 -0.39
N SER A 45 13.75 -7.02 -1.50
CA SER A 45 14.64 -7.11 -2.66
C SER A 45 13.88 -6.64 -3.90
N LEU A 46 14.05 -5.36 -4.22
CA LEU A 46 13.35 -4.65 -5.29
C LEU A 46 14.34 -4.01 -6.26
N SER A 47 13.97 -4.00 -7.53
CA SER A 47 14.67 -3.38 -8.65
C SER A 47 13.67 -2.52 -9.39
N LYS A 48 13.89 -1.19 -9.36
CA LYS A 48 13.03 -0.18 -10.00
C LYS A 48 11.53 -0.40 -9.72
N PRO A 49 11.07 -0.31 -8.46
CA PRO A 49 9.66 -0.39 -8.14
C PRO A 49 8.88 0.73 -8.86
N SER A 50 7.68 0.42 -9.37
CA SER A 50 6.86 1.36 -10.15
C SER A 50 5.51 1.70 -9.52
N SER A 51 4.92 0.78 -8.74
CA SER A 51 3.65 0.99 -8.05
C SER A 51 3.56 0.07 -6.83
N LEU A 52 2.72 0.42 -5.87
CA LEU A 52 2.48 -0.37 -4.68
C LEU A 52 1.07 -0.18 -4.12
N GLN A 53 0.52 -1.22 -3.51
CA GLN A 53 -0.75 -1.16 -2.79
C GLN A 53 -0.84 -2.30 -1.77
N PHE A 54 -1.43 -2.02 -0.61
CA PHE A 54 -1.86 -3.09 0.30
C PHE A 54 -3.09 -3.81 -0.25
N GLY A 55 -3.07 -5.13 -0.22
CA GLY A 55 -4.20 -5.96 -0.59
C GLY A 55 -5.18 -6.22 0.56
N PRO A 56 -6.37 -6.77 0.26
CA PRO A 56 -7.33 -7.18 1.28
C PRO A 56 -6.82 -8.34 2.15
N ASP A 57 -5.79 -9.05 1.71
CA ASP A 57 -5.10 -10.11 2.44
C ASP A 57 -3.99 -9.59 3.37
N GLY A 58 -3.86 -8.27 3.51
CA GLY A 58 -2.89 -7.62 4.39
C GLY A 58 -1.46 -7.59 3.85
N ARG A 59 -1.20 -8.14 2.66
CA ARG A 59 0.13 -8.12 2.04
C ARG A 59 0.36 -6.82 1.27
N LEU A 60 1.62 -6.39 1.21
CA LEU A 60 2.06 -5.28 0.38
C LEU A 60 2.45 -5.81 -1.01
N TYR A 61 1.71 -5.41 -2.03
CA TYR A 61 2.05 -5.72 -3.42
C TYR A 61 2.88 -4.59 -4.00
N VAL A 62 4.02 -4.92 -4.61
CA VAL A 62 4.92 -3.96 -5.24
C VAL A 62 5.25 -4.43 -6.64
N SER A 63 4.88 -3.64 -7.66
CA SER A 63 5.28 -3.89 -9.04
C SER A 63 6.65 -3.28 -9.34
N GLN A 64 7.36 -3.88 -10.29
CA GLN A 64 8.62 -3.39 -10.82
C GLN A 64 8.48 -3.03 -12.29
N VAL A 65 9.31 -2.11 -12.76
CA VAL A 65 9.34 -1.68 -14.17
C VAL A 65 9.58 -2.85 -15.14
N ASN A 66 10.14 -3.98 -14.70
CA ASN A 66 10.38 -5.13 -15.59
C ASN A 66 9.23 -6.16 -15.66
N GLY A 67 8.07 -5.87 -15.05
CA GLY A 67 6.89 -6.73 -15.14
C GLY A 67 6.71 -7.71 -14.00
N LEU A 68 7.68 -7.78 -13.09
CA LEU A 68 7.57 -8.58 -11.86
C LEU A 68 6.74 -7.85 -10.81
N ILE A 69 5.97 -8.61 -10.05
CA ILE A 69 5.25 -8.14 -8.88
C ILE A 69 5.70 -8.98 -7.68
N ARG A 70 6.07 -8.32 -6.59
CA ARG A 70 6.37 -8.95 -5.30
C ARG A 70 5.18 -8.76 -4.37
N ALA A 71 4.70 -9.83 -3.75
CA ALA A 71 3.73 -9.75 -2.66
C ALA A 71 4.45 -10.06 -1.34
N PHE A 72 4.58 -9.06 -0.48
CA PHE A 72 5.27 -9.15 0.79
C PHE A 72 4.29 -9.34 1.95
N THR A 73 4.52 -10.37 2.76
CA THR A 73 3.96 -10.42 4.12
C THR A 73 4.86 -9.59 5.03
N LEU A 74 4.27 -8.63 5.73
CA LEU A 74 5.01 -7.71 6.60
C LEU A 74 4.68 -7.97 8.08
N ALA A 75 5.70 -7.87 8.93
CA ALA A 75 5.55 -7.78 10.38
C ALA A 75 5.97 -6.38 10.85
N ARG A 76 5.17 -5.76 11.71
CA ARG A 76 5.54 -4.51 12.36
C ARG A 76 6.51 -4.82 13.51
N THR A 77 7.72 -4.28 13.45
CA THR A 77 8.78 -4.53 14.44
C THR A 77 8.98 -3.38 15.42
N GLY A 78 8.29 -2.26 15.20
CA GLY A 78 8.31 -1.09 16.08
C GLY A 78 7.53 0.10 15.51
N PRO A 79 7.58 1.28 16.14
CA PRO A 79 6.97 2.49 15.61
C PRO A 79 7.51 2.84 14.21
N GLY A 80 6.65 2.72 13.19
CA GLY A 80 7.01 2.96 11.80
C GLY A 80 7.93 1.90 11.18
N GLN A 81 8.35 0.86 11.90
CA GLN A 81 9.30 -0.14 11.41
C GLN A 81 8.59 -1.44 10.97
N TYR A 82 8.96 -1.95 9.80
CA TYR A 82 8.39 -3.16 9.21
C TYR A 82 9.48 -4.05 8.63
N ALA A 83 9.30 -5.36 8.74
CA ALA A 83 10.16 -6.37 8.16
C ALA A 83 9.35 -7.33 7.27
N VAL A 84 9.90 -7.70 6.11
CA VAL A 84 9.35 -8.76 5.26
C VAL A 84 9.57 -10.11 5.95
N THR A 85 8.50 -10.87 6.16
CA THR A 85 8.56 -12.24 6.70
C THR A 85 8.36 -13.31 5.63
N ALA A 86 7.72 -12.97 4.50
CA ALA A 86 7.60 -13.83 3.34
C ALA A 86 7.48 -13.00 2.06
N THR A 87 7.97 -13.56 0.95
CA THR A 87 7.87 -12.96 -0.38
C THR A 87 7.30 -13.98 -1.36
N GLU A 88 6.20 -13.63 -2.03
CA GLU A 88 5.72 -14.34 -3.22
C GLU A 88 6.09 -13.53 -4.48
N THR A 89 6.47 -14.22 -5.56
CA THR A 89 6.84 -13.60 -6.84
C THR A 89 5.80 -13.94 -7.89
N ILE A 90 5.27 -12.91 -8.55
CA ILE A 90 4.25 -13.03 -9.58
C ILE A 90 4.86 -12.47 -10.87
N ASP A 91 5.05 -13.33 -11.87
CA ASP A 91 5.77 -13.01 -13.12
C ASP A 91 4.90 -13.09 -14.38
N LEU A 92 3.59 -13.29 -14.20
CA LEU A 92 2.63 -13.44 -15.30
C LEU A 92 2.61 -12.24 -16.26
N VAL A 93 2.79 -11.03 -15.74
CA VAL A 93 2.86 -9.81 -16.56
C VAL A 93 4.21 -9.71 -17.25
N GLN A 94 5.32 -10.02 -16.59
CA GLN A 94 6.64 -10.06 -17.22
C GLN A 94 6.68 -11.00 -18.43
N LYS A 95 5.96 -12.12 -18.39
CA LYS A 95 5.92 -13.16 -19.43
C LYS A 95 5.01 -12.84 -20.62
N ILE A 96 4.34 -11.68 -20.65
CA ILE A 96 3.50 -11.32 -21.82
C ILE A 96 4.41 -11.07 -23.03
N PRO A 97 4.14 -11.71 -24.19
CA PRO A 97 4.86 -11.44 -25.44
C PRO A 97 4.79 -9.97 -25.85
N ASN A 98 5.86 -9.47 -26.48
CA ASN A 98 5.89 -8.15 -27.09
C ASN A 98 5.95 -8.26 -28.62
N TYR A 99 5.47 -7.23 -29.30
CA TYR A 99 5.40 -7.14 -30.74
C TYR A 99 6.18 -5.91 -31.21
N ASN A 100 6.21 -5.60 -32.49
CA ASN A 100 6.62 -4.29 -33.00
C ASN A 100 5.38 -3.55 -33.52
N ASP A 101 5.52 -2.26 -33.85
CA ASP A 101 4.42 -1.44 -34.39
C ASP A 101 3.75 -2.04 -35.65
N ASP A 102 4.47 -2.85 -36.43
CA ASP A 102 3.94 -3.57 -37.59
C ASP A 102 3.19 -4.88 -37.23
N GLY A 103 3.06 -5.18 -35.94
CA GLY A 103 2.40 -6.38 -35.42
C GLY A 103 3.27 -7.64 -35.42
N THR A 104 4.54 -7.56 -35.85
CA THR A 104 5.43 -8.73 -35.83
C THR A 104 5.84 -9.09 -34.41
N PHE A 105 5.88 -10.38 -34.09
CA PHE A 105 6.31 -10.85 -32.77
C PHE A 105 7.80 -10.58 -32.53
N ASN A 106 8.15 -10.04 -31.35
CA ASN A 106 9.53 -9.76 -30.95
C ASN A 106 9.98 -10.61 -29.75
N PRO A 107 10.64 -11.77 -29.96
CA PRO A 107 11.05 -12.68 -28.88
C PRO A 107 12.23 -12.16 -28.04
N ASN A 108 12.91 -11.09 -28.48
CA ASN A 108 14.08 -10.55 -27.79
C ASN A 108 13.70 -9.63 -26.63
N VAL A 109 12.45 -9.15 -26.59
CA VAL A 109 11.93 -8.27 -25.55
C VAL A 109 11.15 -9.11 -24.52
N LYS A 110 11.82 -9.46 -23.41
CA LYS A 110 11.36 -10.47 -22.45
C LYS A 110 10.69 -9.91 -21.18
N THR A 111 10.43 -8.62 -21.14
CA THR A 111 9.84 -7.94 -19.99
C THR A 111 8.68 -7.07 -20.43
N ARG A 112 7.93 -6.56 -19.45
CA ARG A 112 6.84 -5.59 -19.67
C ARG A 112 7.01 -4.44 -18.70
N GLN A 113 6.76 -3.23 -19.15
CA GLN A 113 6.72 -2.08 -18.25
C GLN A 113 5.40 -2.05 -17.50
N VAL A 114 5.42 -2.16 -16.18
CA VAL A 114 4.21 -1.99 -15.35
C VAL A 114 4.07 -0.53 -14.96
N LEU A 115 2.92 0.05 -15.30
CA LEU A 115 2.57 1.45 -15.05
C LEU A 115 1.79 1.63 -13.75
N GLY A 116 1.01 0.64 -13.35
CA GLY A 116 0.21 0.71 -12.13
C GLY A 116 -0.43 -0.62 -11.75
N ILE A 117 -0.84 -0.71 -10.49
CA ILE A 117 -1.60 -1.84 -9.96
C ILE A 117 -2.84 -1.34 -9.20
N LEU A 118 -3.92 -2.11 -9.30
CA LEU A 118 -5.07 -2.05 -8.40
C LEU A 118 -5.25 -3.43 -7.76
N VAL A 119 -5.21 -3.48 -6.43
CA VAL A 119 -5.44 -4.70 -5.65
C VAL A 119 -6.82 -4.63 -5.00
N LYS A 120 -7.64 -5.65 -5.24
CA LYS A 120 -9.01 -5.79 -4.69
C LYS A 120 -9.33 -7.26 -4.40
N GLY A 121 -10.60 -7.59 -4.21
CA GLY A 121 -11.06 -8.93 -3.88
C GLY A 121 -11.30 -9.09 -2.39
N THR A 122 -10.96 -10.26 -1.85
CA THR A 122 -11.15 -10.60 -0.43
C THR A 122 -9.83 -11.04 0.20
N PRO A 123 -9.73 -11.13 1.54
CA PRO A 123 -8.51 -11.59 2.20
C PRO A 123 -8.03 -12.99 1.75
N THR A 124 -8.94 -13.86 1.31
CA THR A 124 -8.61 -15.21 0.84
C THR A 124 -8.52 -15.32 -0.68
N ALA A 125 -9.05 -14.34 -1.42
CA ALA A 125 -9.02 -14.28 -2.88
C ALA A 125 -8.68 -12.86 -3.36
N PRO A 126 -7.41 -12.43 -3.22
CA PRO A 126 -6.95 -11.18 -3.79
C PRO A 126 -6.95 -11.24 -5.32
N VAL A 127 -7.28 -10.11 -5.95
CA VAL A 127 -7.27 -9.93 -7.41
C VAL A 127 -6.46 -8.68 -7.72
N LEU A 128 -5.56 -8.77 -8.69
CA LEU A 128 -4.74 -7.66 -9.16
C LEU A 128 -5.20 -7.25 -10.57
N TYR A 129 -5.39 -5.96 -10.79
CA TYR A 129 -5.48 -5.39 -12.13
C TYR A 129 -4.18 -4.64 -12.39
N VAL A 130 -3.47 -5.00 -13.45
CA VAL A 130 -2.12 -4.51 -13.73
C VAL A 130 -2.08 -3.89 -15.12
N SER A 131 -1.80 -2.60 -15.20
CA SER A 131 -1.55 -1.92 -16.48
C SER A 131 -0.10 -2.10 -16.89
N SER A 132 0.12 -2.45 -18.15
CA SER A 132 1.46 -2.65 -18.70
C SER A 132 1.59 -2.28 -20.17
N ASN A 133 2.82 -2.03 -20.62
CA ASN A 133 3.20 -1.76 -22.01
C ASN A 133 4.53 -2.44 -22.37
N ASP A 134 4.93 -2.36 -23.65
CA ASP A 134 6.25 -2.76 -24.13
C ASP A 134 7.34 -1.97 -23.39
N PRO A 135 8.40 -2.61 -22.91
CA PRO A 135 9.39 -1.96 -22.05
C PRO A 135 10.36 -1.04 -22.79
N ARG A 136 10.36 -1.02 -24.13
CA ARG A 136 11.25 -0.15 -24.91
C ARG A 136 10.68 1.26 -24.90
N THR A 137 11.55 2.21 -24.58
CA THR A 137 11.24 3.64 -24.57
C THR A 137 11.98 4.32 -25.71
N GLY A 138 11.28 5.11 -26.52
CA GLY A 138 11.91 6.00 -27.49
C GLY A 138 12.65 7.17 -26.85
N GLY A 139 13.33 7.99 -27.66
CA GLY A 139 14.14 9.11 -27.18
C GLY A 139 14.67 10.00 -28.30
N GLY A 140 15.61 10.89 -27.99
CA GLY A 140 16.08 12.01 -28.85
C GLY A 140 16.60 11.70 -30.26
N ASN A 141 16.61 10.44 -30.69
CA ASN A 141 16.89 10.01 -32.08
C ASN A 141 15.66 9.42 -32.79
N GLY A 142 14.46 9.59 -32.22
CA GLY A 142 13.18 9.10 -32.72
C GLY A 142 12.63 7.88 -31.97
N ASP A 143 11.35 7.62 -32.19
CA ASP A 143 10.61 6.47 -31.66
C ASP A 143 10.73 5.30 -32.64
N LEU A 144 11.91 4.66 -32.66
CA LEU A 144 12.23 3.58 -33.60
C LEU A 144 12.26 2.21 -32.94
N ASN A 145 11.79 1.19 -33.66
CA ASN A 145 11.76 -0.21 -33.20
C ASN A 145 11.02 -0.38 -31.87
N LEU A 146 9.88 0.30 -31.73
CA LEU A 146 9.02 0.23 -30.55
C LEU A 146 7.75 -0.58 -30.83
N ASP A 147 6.92 -0.65 -29.79
CA ASP A 147 5.53 -1.08 -29.87
C ASP A 147 4.68 -0.04 -29.11
N THR A 148 4.27 0.98 -29.86
CA THR A 148 3.51 2.15 -29.39
C THR A 148 2.04 1.83 -29.13
N ASN A 149 1.55 0.65 -29.55
CA ASN A 149 0.18 0.18 -29.34
C ASN A 149 0.09 -0.96 -28.30
N SER A 150 1.15 -1.16 -27.52
CA SER A 150 1.34 -2.26 -26.56
C SER A 150 0.56 -2.21 -25.24
N GLY A 151 -0.31 -1.23 -25.04
CA GLY A 151 -1.01 -1.01 -23.77
C GLY A 151 -2.01 -2.12 -23.42
N ILE A 152 -1.86 -2.77 -22.26
CA ILE A 152 -2.72 -3.88 -21.82
C ILE A 152 -3.03 -3.75 -20.32
N ILE A 153 -4.27 -4.07 -19.93
CA ILE A 153 -4.65 -4.31 -18.53
C ILE A 153 -4.86 -5.81 -18.32
N SER A 154 -4.10 -6.40 -17.41
CA SER A 154 -4.19 -7.82 -17.03
C SER A 154 -4.91 -7.98 -15.70
N LYS A 155 -5.81 -8.96 -15.59
CA LYS A 155 -6.43 -9.36 -14.32
C LYS A 155 -5.70 -10.61 -13.81
N LEU A 156 -5.04 -10.55 -12.66
CA LEU A 156 -4.40 -11.70 -12.03
C LEU A 156 -5.23 -12.18 -10.83
N PHE A 157 -5.44 -13.48 -10.71
CA PHE A 157 -6.19 -14.10 -9.61
C PHE A 157 -5.58 -15.47 -9.27
N LYS A 158 -5.88 -15.99 -8.07
CA LYS A 158 -5.47 -17.35 -7.69
C LYS A 158 -6.52 -18.36 -8.12
N ASN A 159 -6.09 -19.46 -8.73
CA ASN A 159 -6.94 -20.61 -8.99
C ASN A 159 -7.19 -21.43 -7.71
N ALA A 160 -7.96 -22.52 -7.82
CA ALA A 160 -8.31 -23.37 -6.68
C ALA A 160 -7.08 -23.98 -5.95
N ASN A 161 -5.94 -24.11 -6.64
CA ASN A 161 -4.69 -24.63 -6.09
C ASN A 161 -3.81 -23.52 -5.48
N GLY A 162 -4.27 -22.27 -5.48
CA GLY A 162 -3.53 -21.12 -4.95
C GLY A 162 -2.46 -20.55 -5.89
N ASN A 163 -2.38 -21.05 -7.13
CA ASN A 163 -1.46 -20.54 -8.15
C ASN A 163 -2.05 -19.32 -8.85
N TRP A 164 -1.22 -18.35 -9.16
CA TRP A 164 -1.64 -17.18 -9.94
C TRP A 164 -1.92 -17.56 -11.40
N GLU A 165 -3.01 -17.01 -11.93
CA GLU A 165 -3.42 -17.05 -13.33
C GLU A 165 -3.75 -15.63 -13.81
N LYS A 166 -3.72 -15.44 -15.13
CA LYS A 166 -4.01 -14.18 -15.82
C LYS A 166 -5.16 -14.39 -16.80
#